data_AF-A0A2V6UX28-F1
#
_entry.id   AF-A0A2V6UX28-F1
#
_cell.length_a   1.000
_cell.length_b   1.000
_cell.length_c   1.000
_cell.angle_alpha   90.00
_cell.angle_beta   90.00
_cell.angle_gamma   90.00
#
_symmetry.space_group_name_H-M   'P 1'
#
loop_
_entity.id
_entity.type
_entity.pdbx_description
1 polymer ?
#
loop_
_entity_poly.entity_id
_entity_poly.type
_entity_poly.pdbx_seq_one_letter_code
_entity_poly.pdbx_strand_id
1 'polypeptide(L)'
;MTEIGQWVEPWRELGVGDSPELRRLYGDVLGRYSEPHRHYHTYQHLAECFEKVQDIISLAEHPAEVNVGLWFHDVIYDTQRHDNEEHYESMVADPEGNRIVIAE
;
A
#
# COMPACT_ATOMS: atom_id res chain seq x y z
N MET A 1 4.02 2.21 15.50
CA MET A 1 5.13 1.54 14.78
C MET A 1 4.53 0.40 13.99
N THR A 2 4.80 0.32 12.69
CA THR A 2 4.32 -0.80 11.88
C THR A 2 5.14 -2.05 12.20
N GLU A 3 4.49 -3.08 12.72
CA GLU A 3 5.13 -4.33 13.10
C GLU A 3 5.18 -5.31 11.93
N ILE A 4 6.15 -6.23 11.92
CA ILE A 4 6.22 -7.29 10.90
C ILE A 4 4.95 -8.17 10.87
N GLY A 5 4.19 -8.22 11.98
CA GLY A 5 2.87 -8.85 12.01
C GLY A 5 1.83 -8.16 11.13
N GLN A 6 1.82 -6.81 11.09
CA GLN A 6 0.93 -6.04 10.20
C GLN A 6 1.31 -6.17 8.72
N TRP A 7 2.53 -6.66 8.45
CA TRP A 7 2.94 -7.06 7.11
C TRP A 7 2.52 -8.49 6.80
N VAL A 8 2.89 -9.47 7.65
CA VAL A 8 2.75 -10.90 7.33
C VAL A 8 1.30 -11.40 7.34
N GLU A 9 0.45 -10.92 8.26
CA GLU A 9 -0.91 -11.46 8.41
C GLU A 9 -1.80 -11.26 7.16
N PRO A 10 -1.86 -10.06 6.53
CA PRO A 10 -2.57 -9.89 5.27
C PRO A 10 -2.09 -10.84 4.16
N TRP A 11 -0.77 -11.05 4.02
CA TRP A 11 -0.23 -11.98 3.03
C TRP A 11 -0.57 -13.45 3.34
N ARG A 12 -0.72 -13.82 4.62
CA ARG A 12 -1.19 -15.14 5.03
C ARG A 12 -2.66 -15.35 4.67
N GLU A 13 -3.50 -14.36 4.92
CA GLU A 13 -4.92 -14.38 4.55
C GLU A 13 -5.13 -14.54 3.04
N LEU A 14 -4.23 -13.94 2.23
CA LEU A 14 -4.21 -14.08 0.77
C LEU A 14 -3.57 -15.38 0.26
N GLY A 15 -3.11 -16.27 1.15
CA GLY A 15 -2.55 -17.58 0.79
C GLY A 15 -1.08 -17.58 0.34
N VAL A 16 -0.36 -16.45 0.45
CA VAL A 16 1.07 -16.36 0.12
C VAL A 16 1.94 -16.96 1.24
N GLY A 17 1.49 -16.86 2.48
CA GLY A 17 2.21 -17.39 3.65
C GLY A 17 3.40 -16.53 4.08
N ASP A 18 4.14 -16.99 5.07
CA ASP A 18 5.34 -16.32 5.58
C ASP A 18 6.60 -16.94 4.95
N SER A 19 7.27 -16.19 4.07
CA SER A 19 8.47 -16.65 3.36
C SER A 19 9.67 -15.71 3.58
N PRO A 20 10.91 -16.20 3.45
CA PRO A 20 12.10 -15.36 3.47
C PRO A 20 12.06 -14.24 2.43
N GLU A 21 11.49 -14.49 1.25
CA GLU A 21 11.31 -13.53 0.16
C GLU A 21 10.40 -12.38 0.61
N LEU A 22 9.27 -12.72 1.25
CA LEU A 22 8.32 -11.74 1.74
C LEU A 22 8.89 -10.86 2.85
N ARG A 23 9.74 -11.44 3.71
CA ARG A 23 10.45 -10.69 4.76
C ARG A 23 11.53 -9.76 4.21
N ARG A 24 12.18 -10.13 3.10
CA ARG A 24 13.11 -9.23 2.39
C ARG A 24 12.35 -8.06 1.78
N LEU A 25 11.23 -8.33 1.12
CA LEU A 25 10.37 -7.29 0.55
C LEU A 25 9.88 -6.29 1.60
N TYR A 26 9.54 -6.75 2.81
CA TYR A 26 9.22 -5.87 3.93
C TYR A 26 10.35 -4.85 4.21
N GLY A 27 11.59 -5.32 4.27
CA GLY A 27 12.76 -4.46 4.47
C GLY A 27 12.95 -3.45 3.34
N ASP A 28 12.75 -3.88 2.09
CA ASP A 28 12.85 -3.00 0.92
C ASP A 28 11.78 -1.89 0.95
N VAL A 29 10.53 -2.25 1.26
CA VAL A 29 9.40 -1.29 1.40
C VAL A 29 9.69 -0.27 2.51
N LEU A 30 10.12 -0.74 3.69
CA LEU A 30 10.51 0.15 4.78
C LEU A 30 11.67 1.07 4.40
N GLY A 31 12.64 0.54 3.65
CA GLY A 31 13.75 1.31 3.11
C GLY A 31 13.28 2.48 2.25
N ARG A 32 12.30 2.24 1.36
CA ARG A 32 11.70 3.29 0.52
C ARG A 32 11.04 4.39 1.34
N TYR A 33 10.19 4.03 2.31
CA TYR A 33 9.54 5.01 3.18
C TYR A 33 10.49 5.76 4.13
N SER A 34 11.74 5.31 4.24
CA SER A 34 12.79 5.94 5.05
C SER A 34 13.79 6.77 4.23
N GLU A 35 13.59 6.91 2.91
CA GLU A 35 14.51 7.67 2.06
C GLU A 35 14.55 9.17 2.45
N PRO A 36 15.73 9.78 2.66
CA PRO A 36 15.86 11.13 3.25
C PRO A 36 15.14 12.27 2.51
N HIS A 37 14.87 12.09 1.22
CA HIS A 37 14.18 13.08 0.38
C HIS A 37 12.64 13.06 0.50
N ARG A 38 12.06 12.10 1.23
CA ARG A 38 10.61 12.04 1.45
C ARG A 38 10.25 12.97 2.61
N HIS A 39 9.44 13.98 2.34
CA HIS A 39 8.98 14.93 3.36
C HIS A 39 7.60 14.59 3.93
N TYR A 40 6.68 14.12 3.07
CA TYR A 40 5.30 13.81 3.47
C TYR A 40 5.08 12.30 3.59
N HIS A 41 5.36 11.53 2.53
CA HIS A 41 5.19 10.08 2.52
C HIS A 41 6.36 9.35 3.14
N THR A 42 6.53 9.59 4.44
CA THR A 42 7.55 8.96 5.28
C THR A 42 7.00 7.74 5.98
N TYR A 43 7.87 7.01 6.67
CA TYR A 43 7.47 5.97 7.61
C TYR A 43 6.44 6.43 8.65
N GLN A 44 6.51 7.70 9.09
CA GLN A 44 5.53 8.25 10.03
C GLN A 44 4.14 8.32 9.40
N HIS A 45 4.04 8.83 8.16
CA HIS A 45 2.77 8.90 7.45
C HIS A 45 2.15 7.52 7.23
N LEU A 46 2.98 6.53 6.87
CA LEU A 46 2.53 5.15 6.74
C LEU A 46 1.93 4.62 8.06
N ALA A 47 2.58 4.89 9.20
CA ALA A 47 2.05 4.51 10.50
C ALA A 47 0.71 5.20 10.83
N GLU A 48 0.60 6.50 10.55
CA GLU A 48 -0.65 7.27 10.72
C GLU A 48 -1.80 6.73 9.85
N CYS A 49 -1.51 6.30 8.63
CA CYS A 49 -2.48 5.65 7.76
C CYS A 49 -2.96 4.31 8.33
N PHE A 50 -2.05 3.48 8.86
CA PHE A 50 -2.42 2.22 9.49
C PHE A 50 -3.26 2.42 10.76
N GLU A 51 -2.97 3.45 11.55
CA GLU A 51 -3.81 3.79 12.72
C GLU A 51 -5.25 4.11 12.30
N LYS A 52 -5.43 4.92 11.25
CA LYS A 52 -6.76 5.27 10.74
C LYS A 52 -7.49 4.08 10.11
N VAL A 53 -6.77 3.22 9.37
CA VAL A 53 -7.39 2.11 8.68
C VAL A 53 -7.91 1.06 9.67
N GLN A 54 -7.24 0.86 10.82
CA GLN A 54 -7.67 -0.12 11.82
C GLN A 54 -9.11 0.10 12.31
N ASP A 55 -9.57 1.34 12.38
CA ASP A 55 -10.93 1.67 12.82
C ASP A 55 -12.01 1.29 11.79
N ILE A 56 -11.65 1.21 10.50
CA ILE A 56 -12.60 1.04 9.40
C ILE A 56 -12.38 -0.23 8.57
N ILE A 57 -11.26 -0.93 8.75
CA ILE A 57 -10.86 -2.07 7.92
C ILE A 57 -11.88 -3.22 7.97
N SER A 58 -12.61 -3.34 9.08
CA SER A 58 -13.68 -4.33 9.26
C SER A 58 -14.91 -4.09 8.37
N LEU A 59 -15.03 -2.90 7.79
CA LEU A 59 -16.09 -2.55 6.83
C LEU A 59 -15.74 -2.97 5.40
N ALA A 60 -14.47 -3.27 5.11
CA ALA A 60 -14.05 -3.70 3.79
C ALA A 60 -14.50 -5.14 3.52
N GLU A 61 -14.96 -5.41 2.30
CA GLU A 61 -15.23 -6.77 1.82
C GLU A 61 -13.94 -7.60 1.75
N HIS A 62 -12.82 -6.92 1.51
CA HIS A 62 -11.48 -7.47 1.28
C HIS A 62 -10.41 -6.80 2.19
N PRO A 63 -10.44 -7.05 3.52
CA PRO A 63 -9.52 -6.41 4.48
C PRO A 63 -8.04 -6.67 4.22
N ALA A 64 -7.69 -7.89 3.81
CA ALA A 64 -6.31 -8.27 3.56
C ALA A 64 -5.73 -7.52 2.35
N GLU A 65 -6.51 -7.43 1.26
CA GLU A 65 -6.17 -6.72 0.05
C GLU A 65 -6.01 -5.21 0.30
N VAL A 66 -6.88 -4.62 1.14
CA VAL A 66 -6.76 -3.21 1.54
C VAL A 66 -5.48 -2.97 2.34
N ASN A 67 -5.17 -3.83 3.31
CA ASN A 67 -3.93 -3.72 4.10
C ASN A 67 -2.69 -3.86 3.22
N VAL A 68 -2.67 -4.80 2.27
CA VAL A 68 -1.59 -4.93 1.30
C VAL A 68 -1.53 -3.68 0.42
N GLY A 69 -2.65 -3.20 -0.13
CA GLY A 69 -2.69 -1.98 -0.93
C GLY A 69 -2.12 -0.78 -0.19
N LEU A 70 -2.42 -0.64 1.11
CA LEU A 70 -1.93 0.45 1.94
C LEU A 70 -0.40 0.43 2.11
N TRP A 71 0.23 -0.74 2.15
CA TRP A 71 1.70 -0.83 2.18
C TRP A 71 2.37 -0.34 0.89
N PHE A 72 1.67 -0.39 -0.24
CA PHE A 72 2.22 -0.07 -1.56
C PHE A 72 1.70 1.25 -2.13
N HIS A 73 0.76 1.92 -1.46
CA HIS A 73 0.05 3.11 -1.97
C HIS A 73 0.99 4.24 -2.42
N ASP A 74 2.19 4.34 -1.83
CA ASP A 74 3.22 5.31 -2.23
C ASP A 74 4.65 4.76 -2.04
N VAL A 75 4.82 3.45 -2.23
CA VAL A 75 6.15 2.85 -2.06
C VAL A 75 7.12 3.28 -3.18
N ILE A 76 6.59 3.65 -4.34
CA ILE A 76 7.33 4.26 -5.45
C ILE A 76 7.02 5.76 -5.43
N TYR A 77 7.97 6.58 -5.01
CA TYR A 77 7.83 8.03 -4.96
C TYR A 77 8.78 8.68 -5.95
N ASP A 78 8.22 9.28 -6.99
CA ASP A 78 8.95 9.94 -8.07
C ASP A 78 8.51 11.40 -8.15
N THR A 79 9.30 12.29 -7.54
CA THR A 79 9.03 13.74 -7.54
C THR A 79 9.32 14.43 -8.87
N GLN A 80 9.81 13.71 -9.89
CA GLN A 80 10.06 14.23 -11.24
C GLN A 80 9.01 13.82 -12.26
N ARG A 81 8.01 13.03 -11.84
CA ARG A 81 6.81 12.78 -12.63
C ARG A 81 5.88 13.99 -12.59
N HIS A 82 5.90 14.72 -13.70
CA HIS A 82 5.04 15.89 -13.94
C HIS A 82 3.59 15.51 -14.34
N ASP A 83 3.19 14.24 -14.23
CA ASP A 83 1.89 13.72 -14.64
C ASP A 83 0.91 13.43 -13.48
N ASN A 84 1.22 13.82 -12.23
CA ASN A 84 0.37 13.49 -11.07
C ASN A 84 -1.01 14.17 -11.02
N GLU A 85 -1.38 15.11 -11.91
CA GLU A 85 -2.70 15.77 -11.82
C GLU A 85 -3.45 16.02 -13.15
N GLU A 86 -3.03 15.47 -14.30
CA GLU A 86 -3.78 15.67 -15.55
C GLU A 86 -3.94 14.38 -16.36
N HIS A 87 -5.02 13.62 -16.07
CA HIS A 87 -6.00 13.22 -17.08
C HIS A 87 -7.14 12.38 -16.46
N TYR A 88 -8.14 13.07 -15.90
CA TYR A 88 -9.49 12.52 -15.83
C TYR A 88 -10.15 12.70 -17.20
N GLU A 89 -9.99 11.74 -18.11
CA GLU A 89 -10.93 11.63 -19.23
C GLU A 89 -10.93 10.21 -19.83
N SER A 90 -12.11 9.57 -19.76
CA SER A 90 -12.60 8.50 -20.65
C SER A 90 -12.14 7.03 -20.45
N MET A 91 -13.02 6.28 -19.75
CA MET A 91 -13.66 5.00 -20.16
C MET A 91 -12.81 3.75 -20.51
N VAL A 92 -13.07 2.63 -19.84
CA VAL A 92 -14.00 1.53 -20.25
C VAL A 92 -14.05 0.49 -19.10
N ALA A 93 -15.27 0.09 -18.72
CA ALA A 93 -15.53 -0.96 -17.74
C ALA A 93 -15.13 -2.35 -18.26
N ASP A 94 -14.36 -3.08 -17.47
CA ASP A 94 -14.15 -4.52 -17.62
C ASP A 94 -15.29 -5.27 -16.90
N PRO A 95 -16.03 -6.18 -17.57
CA PRO A 95 -17.07 -7.00 -16.95
C PRO A 95 -16.57 -8.01 -15.90
N GLU A 96 -15.27 -8.28 -15.83
CA GLU A 96 -14.64 -9.24 -14.91
C GLU A 96 -14.10 -8.58 -13.62
N GLY A 97 -14.33 -7.27 -13.46
CA GLY A 97 -14.48 -6.60 -12.17
C GLY A 97 -13.23 -6.39 -11.31
N ASN A 98 -12.07 -6.94 -11.65
CA ASN A 98 -10.86 -6.80 -10.84
C ASN A 98 -9.86 -5.82 -11.45
N ARG A 99 -10.06 -4.52 -11.19
CA ARG A 99 -9.01 -3.50 -11.26
C ARG A 99 -8.97 -2.73 -9.95
N ILE A 100 -7.95 -3.01 -9.15
CA ILE A 100 -7.53 -2.10 -8.09
C ILE A 100 -6.69 -1.02 -8.79
N VAL A 101 -7.31 0.12 -9.07
CA VAL A 101 -6.60 1.37 -9.37
C VAL A 101 -6.53 2.12 -8.04
N ILE A 102 -5.34 2.14 -7.43
CA ILE A 102 -5.08 3.03 -6.29
C ILE A 102 -4.62 4.35 -6.91
N ALA A 103 -5.55 5.28 -7.06
CA ALA A 103 -5.26 6.67 -7.40
C ALA A 103 -5.03 7.47 -6.11
N GLU A 104 -4.10 8.42 -6.16
CA GLU A 104 -3.75 9.38 -5.10
C GLU A 104 -4.95 10.21 -4.62
#